data_AF-A0A1H9A8S4-F1
#
_entry.id   AF-A0A1H9A8S4-F1
#
_cell.length_a   1.000
_cell.length_b   1.000
_cell.length_c   1.000
_cell.angle_alpha   90.00
_cell.angle_beta   90.00
_cell.angle_gamma   90.00
#
_symmetry.space_group_name_H-M   'P 1'
#
loop_
_entity.id
_entity.type
_entity.pdbx_description
1 polymer ?
#
loop_
_entity_poly.entity_id
_entity_poly.type
_entity_poly.pdbx_seq_one_letter_code
_entity_poly.pdbx_strand_id
1 'polypeptide(L)' 'MYDIIIYHDKNGNSQILEFLKKLTNSKGKEARVNANKVNDYIQALATYGTYIGEPVCKHLDGEIWELRPLSNRILFCRTR' A
#
# COMPACT_ATOMS: atom_id res chain seq x y z
N MET A 1 13.86 5.79 -7.62
CA MET A 1 12.57 5.78 -6.93
C MET A 1 11.48 5.83 -7.97
N TYR A 2 10.40 5.11 -7.73
CA TYR A 2 9.17 5.06 -8.50
C TYR A 2 8.14 5.99 -7.88
N ASP A 3 7.38 6.69 -8.71
CA ASP A 3 6.25 7.50 -8.25
C ASP A 3 5.07 6.61 -7.86
N ILE A 4 4.50 6.88 -6.69
CA ILE A 4 3.29 6.20 -6.21
C ILE A 4 2.09 7.11 -6.47
N ILE A 5 1.27 6.73 -7.45
CA ILE A 5 0.04 7.44 -7.78
C ILE A 5 -1.12 6.80 -7.02
N ILE A 6 -1.83 7.62 -6.25
CA ILE A 6 -2.99 7.18 -5.49
C ILE A 6 -4.24 7.21 -6.36
N TYR A 7 -4.87 6.04 -6.55
CA TYR A 7 -6.11 5.91 -7.28
C TYR A 7 -7.24 6.69 -6.60
N HIS A 8 -8.01 7.41 -7.42
CA HIS A 8 -9.26 8.06 -7.06
C HIS A 8 -10.35 7.57 -8.02
N ASP A 9 -11.55 7.30 -7.48
CA ASP A 9 -12.70 6.95 -8.30
C ASP A 9 -13.25 8.19 -9.04
N LYS A 10 -14.28 7.97 -9.87
CA LYS A 10 -14.96 9.02 -10.64
C LYS A 10 -15.54 10.17 -9.79
N ASN A 11 -15.71 9.96 -8.49
CA ASN A 11 -16.24 10.95 -7.55
C ASN A 11 -15.12 11.62 -6.73
N GLY A 12 -13.85 11.27 -6.99
CA GLY A 12 -12.70 11.78 -6.24
C GLY A 12 -12.47 11.07 -4.91
N ASN A 13 -13.07 9.92 -4.66
CA ASN A 13 -12.82 9.15 -3.43
C ASN A 13 -11.67 8.18 -3.61
N SER A 14 -10.89 7.98 -2.55
CA SER A 14 -9.78 7.03 -2.53
C SER A 14 -9.87 6.12 -1.32
N GLN A 15 -10.12 4.84 -1.57
CA GLN A 15 -10.18 3.82 -0.52
C GLN A 15 -8.87 3.74 0.27
N ILE A 16 -7.72 3.88 -0.40
CA ILE A 16 -6.41 3.82 0.26
C ILE A 16 -6.18 5.05 1.15
N LEU A 17 -6.59 6.26 0.73
CA LEU A 17 -6.49 7.44 1.60
C LEU A 17 -7.42 7.34 2.80
N GLU A 18 -8.65 6.86 2.62
CA GLU A 18 -9.57 6.63 3.73
C GLU A 18 -9.03 5.59 4.72
N PHE A 19 -8.45 4.51 4.21
CA PHE A 19 -7.80 3.49 5.01
C PHE A 19 -6.63 4.06 5.83
N LEU A 20 -5.73 4.82 5.19
CA LEU A 20 -4.61 5.47 5.88
C LEU A 20 -5.10 6.45 6.95
N LYS A 21 -6.12 7.27 6.65
CA LYS A 21 -6.74 8.19 7.63
C LYS A 21 -7.33 7.44 8.82
N LYS A 22 -8.02 6.32 8.61
CA LYS A 22 -8.57 5.48 9.68
C LYS A 22 -7.46 4.91 10.58
N LEU A 23 -6.36 4.47 9.96
CA LEU A 23 -5.20 3.96 10.70
C LEU A 23 -4.54 5.05 11.54
N THR A 24 -4.34 6.26 11.00
CA THR A 24 -3.69 7.36 11.73
C THR A 24 -4.56 7.96 12.82
N ASN A 25 -5.89 7.96 12.66
CA ASN A 25 -6.82 8.50 13.66
C ASN A 25 -7.09 7.55 14.83
N SER A 26 -6.74 6.27 14.70
CA SER A 26 -6.98 5.27 15.74
C SER A 26 -5.96 5.39 16.88
N LYS A 27 -6.45 5.56 18.12
CA LYS A 27 -5.62 5.69 19.32
C LYS A 27 -5.34 4.29 19.91
N GLY A 28 -4.25 3.66 19.47
CA GLY A 28 -3.81 2.37 20.02
C GLY A 28 -2.44 1.93 19.52
N LYS A 29 -1.73 1.11 20.31
CA LYS A 29 -0.41 0.56 19.92
C LYS A 29 -0.53 -0.23 18.62
N GLU A 30 -1.54 -1.08 18.50
CA GLU A 30 -1.76 -1.92 17.32
C GLU A 30 -2.00 -1.09 16.07
N ALA A 31 -2.83 -0.04 16.17
CA ALA A 31 -3.09 0.87 15.06
C ALA A 31 -1.81 1.58 14.59
N ARG A 32 -0.96 2.05 15.52
CA ARG A 32 0.34 2.65 15.19
C ARG A 32 1.29 1.67 14.52
N VAL A 33 1.38 0.44 15.03
CA VAL A 33 2.21 -0.61 14.43
C VAL A 33 1.75 -0.91 13.00
N ASN A 34 0.43 -1.00 12.79
CA ASN A 34 -0.15 -1.22 11.46
C ASN A 34 0.14 -0.04 10.52
N ALA A 35 -0.11 1.20 10.95
CA ALA A 35 0.17 2.41 10.17
C ALA A 35 1.63 2.50 9.75
N ASN A 36 2.55 2.25 10.68
CA ASN A 36 3.99 2.25 10.39
C ASN A 36 4.34 1.16 9.37
N LYS A 37 3.81 -0.06 9.52
CA LYS A 37 4.14 -1.15 8.60
C LYS A 37 3.61 -0.92 7.19
N VAL A 38 2.42 -0.31 7.06
CA VAL A 38 1.87 0.12 5.78
C VAL A 38 2.77 1.18 5.15
N ASN A 39 3.18 2.20 5.91
CA ASN A 39 4.07 3.25 5.42
C ASN A 39 5.43 2.67 4.96
N ASP A 40 6.05 1.78 5.76
CA ASP A 40 7.31 1.13 5.40
C ASP A 40 7.21 0.38 4.07
N TYR A 41 6.09 -0.31 3.82
CA TYR A 41 5.87 -1.09 2.60
C TYR A 41 5.63 -0.18 1.38
N ILE A 42 4.94 0.94 1.56
CA ILE A 42 4.77 1.95 0.50
C ILE A 42 6.13 2.59 0.15
N GLN A 43 6.94 2.92 1.16
CA GLN A 43 8.28 3.48 0.93
C GLN A 43 9.22 2.48 0.27
N ALA A 44 9.15 1.20 0.66
CA ALA A 44 9.87 0.14 -0.02
C ALA A 44 9.44 0.06 -1.49
N LEU A 45 8.12 0.05 -1.77
CA LEU A 45 7.59 0.04 -3.15
C LEU A 45 8.10 1.23 -3.96
N ALA A 46 8.09 2.43 -3.39
CA ALA A 46 8.64 3.62 -4.04
C ALA A 46 10.16 3.49 -4.29
N THR A 47 10.90 2.82 -3.42
CA THR A 47 12.36 2.69 -3.56
C THR A 47 12.75 1.65 -4.59
N TYR A 48 12.15 0.47 -4.51
CA TYR A 48 12.60 -0.75 -5.18
C TYR A 48 11.62 -1.26 -6.24
N GLY A 49 10.39 -0.76 -6.29
CA GLY A 49 9.35 -1.23 -7.19
C GLY A 49 8.97 -2.69 -6.92
N THR A 50 8.59 -3.43 -7.96
CA THR A 50 8.22 -4.86 -7.82
C THR A 50 9.42 -5.77 -7.53
N TYR A 51 10.66 -5.27 -7.62
CA TYR A 51 11.88 -6.05 -7.32
C TYR A 51 12.03 -6.42 -5.84
N ILE A 52 11.22 -5.84 -4.96
CA ILE A 52 11.15 -6.18 -3.53
C ILE A 52 10.85 -7.68 -3.33
N GLY A 53 9.97 -8.24 -4.17
CA GLY A 53 9.58 -9.65 -4.09
C GLY A 53 8.84 -10.05 -2.81
N GLU A 54 8.63 -11.35 -2.67
CA GLU A 54 7.96 -11.95 -1.51
C GLU A 54 8.88 -11.95 -0.27
N PRO A 55 8.33 -11.79 0.96
CA PRO A 55 6.90 -11.79 1.30
C PRO A 55 6.22 -10.42 1.24
N VAL A 56 6.95 -9.37 0.89
CA VAL A 56 6.48 -7.97 0.99
C VAL A 56 5.53 -7.62 -0.15
N CYS A 57 5.88 -8.03 -1.36
CA CYS A 57 5.12 -7.78 -2.58
C CYS A 57 4.90 -9.11 -3.33
N LYS A 58 3.68 -9.35 -3.78
CA LYS A 58 3.32 -10.55 -4.52
C LYS A 58 2.57 -10.20 -5.80
N HIS A 59 2.95 -10.84 -6.91
CA HIS A 59 2.20 -10.76 -8.15
C HIS A 59 0.93 -11.61 -8.04
N LEU A 60 -0.20 -11.08 -8.50
CA LEU A 60 -1.47 -11.81 -8.52
C LEU A 60 -1.79 -12.29 -9.93
N ASP A 61 -2.13 -11.37 -10.82
CA ASP A 61 -2.46 -11.64 -12.22
C ASP A 61 -2.31 -10.39 -13.07
N GLY A 62 -1.96 -10.54 -14.35
CA GLY A 62 -1.76 -9.44 -15.28
C GLY A 62 -0.81 -8.35 -14.72
N GLU A 63 -1.28 -7.10 -14.68
CA GLU A 63 -0.53 -5.98 -14.08
C GLU A 63 -0.87 -5.72 -12.60
N ILE A 64 -1.64 -6.60 -11.96
CA ILE A 64 -2.10 -6.46 -10.58
C ILE A 64 -1.14 -7.15 -9.60
N TRP A 65 -0.77 -6.41 -8.58
CA TRP A 65 0.13 -6.82 -7.51
C TRP A 65 -0.48 -6.48 -6.14
N GLU A 66 -0.02 -7.15 -5.10
CA GLU A 66 -0.37 -6.82 -3.71
C GLU A 66 0.85 -6.50 -2.86
N LEU A 67 0.75 -5.45 -2.05
CA LEU A 67 1.60 -5.26 -0.86
C LEU A 67 0.96 -5.96 0.34
N ARG A 68 1.78 -6.59 1.17
CA ARG A 68 1.32 -7.45 2.28
C ARG A 68 1.77 -6.99 3.67
N PRO A 69 1.53 -5.72 4.09
CA PRO A 69 1.92 -5.27 5.43
C PRO A 69 1.01 -5.93 6.48
N LEU A 70 1.58 -6.80 7.31
CA LEU A 70 0.84 -7.58 8.32
C LEU A 70 -0.31 -8.39 7.67
N SER A 71 -1.53 -8.26 8.19
CA SER A 71 -2.74 -8.87 7.66
C SER A 71 -3.39 -8.09 6.52
N ASN A 72 -2.92 -6.89 6.18
CA ASN A 72 -3.52 -6.09 5.12
C ASN A 72 -3.07 -6.56 3.74
N ARG A 73 -3.90 -6.29 2.74
CA ARG A 73 -3.59 -6.45 1.31
C ARG A 73 -3.92 -5.15 0.60
N ILE A 74 -2.90 -4.51 0.04
CA ILE A 74 -3.04 -3.26 -0.70
C ILE A 74 -2.74 -3.57 -2.15
N LEU A 75 -3.77 -3.51 -2.99
CA LEU A 75 -3.64 -3.76 -4.42
C LEU A 75 -3.05 -2.54 -5.12
N PHE A 76 -2.17 -2.79 -6.07
CA PHE A 76 -1.65 -1.78 -6.98
C PHE A 76 -1.42 -2.38 -8.36
N CYS A 77 -1.25 -1.51 -9.34
CA CYS A 77 -0.78 -1.90 -10.67
C CYS A 77 0.47 -1.12 -11.03
N ARG A 78 1.31 -1.71 -11.88
CA ARG A 78 2.48 -1.00 -12.40
C ARG A 78 2.12 -0.33 -13.73
N THR A 79 2.45 0.96 -13.79
CA THR A 79 2.69 1.73 -15.02
C THR A 79 3.63 0.98 -15.98
N ARG A 80 3.42 0.92 -17.30
CA ARG A 80 4.58 0.80 -18.21
C ARG A 80 5.12 2.18 -18.52
#